data_AF-A0A1F3BD36-F1
#
_entry.id   AF-A0A1F3BD36-F1
#
_cell.length_a   1.000
_cell.length_b   1.000
_cell.length_c   1.000
_cell.angle_alpha   90.00
_cell.angle_beta   90.00
_cell.angle_gamma   90.00
#
_symmetry.space_group_name_H-M   'P 1'
#
loop_
_entity.id
_entity.type
_entity.pdbx_description
1 polymer ?
#
loop_
_entity_poly.entity_id
_entity_poly.type
_entity_poly.pdbx_seq_one_letter_code
_entity_poly.pdbx_strand_id
1 'polypeptide(L)' 'MELEAAERKAVELLRSRLEAGSITVLNAKLETEPNDHIIVNGVFEDKKGNQRKFEVRFQIKQDQAQVVNWYVSS' A
#
# COMPACT_ATOMS: atom_id res chain seq x y z
N MET A 1 -2.70 -16.40 13.71
CA MET A 1 -1.52 -15.58 13.36
C MET A 1 -1.39 -15.49 11.82
N GLU A 2 -2.43 -15.01 11.13
CA GLU A 2 -2.48 -14.97 9.65
C GLU A 2 -2.49 -13.53 9.08
N LEU A 3 -2.81 -12.53 9.90
CA LEU A 3 -2.86 -11.12 9.50
C LEU A 3 -1.47 -10.59 9.07
N GLU A 4 -0.43 -10.90 9.84
CA GLU A 4 0.93 -10.38 9.61
C GLU A 4 1.53 -10.78 8.25
N ALA A 5 1.18 -11.97 7.74
CA ALA A 5 1.68 -12.44 6.44
C ALA A 5 1.04 -11.68 5.27
N ALA A 6 -0.26 -11.41 5.36
CA ALA A 6 -1.00 -10.63 4.38
C ALA A 6 -0.57 -9.15 4.40
N GLU A 7 -0.35 -8.58 5.58
CA GLU A 7 0.18 -7.23 5.78
C GLU A 7 1.57 -7.08 5.17
N ARG A 8 2.48 -8.04 5.43
CA ARG A 8 3.81 -8.06 4.81
C ARG A 8 3.74 -8.09 3.28
N LYS A 9 2.88 -8.94 2.70
CA LYS A 9 2.71 -9.04 1.24
C LYS A 9 2.17 -7.74 0.64
N ALA A 10 1.19 -7.10 1.28
CA ALA A 10 0.66 -5.81 0.82
C ALA A 10 1.73 -4.71 0.84
N VAL A 11 2.52 -4.64 1.92
CA VAL A 11 3.64 -3.69 2.05
C VAL A 11 4.73 -3.95 1.01
N GLU A 12 5.07 -5.21 0.75
CA GLU A 12 6.08 -5.59 -0.25
C GLU A 12 5.64 -5.23 -1.68
N LEU A 13 4.39 -5.52 -2.04
CA LEU A 13 3.78 -5.13 -3.32
C LEU A 13 3.78 -3.61 -3.51
N LEU A 14 3.40 -2.89 -2.46
CA LEU A 14 3.42 -1.43 -2.45
C LEU A 14 4.85 -0.93 -2.67
N ARG A 15 5.80 -1.41 -1.87
CA ARG A 15 7.21 -1.02 -1.95
C ARG A 15 7.78 -1.27 -3.34
N SER A 16 7.52 -2.43 -3.95
CA SER A 16 7.99 -2.74 -5.30
C SER A 16 7.47 -1.74 -6.36
N ARG A 17 6.19 -1.36 -6.27
CA ARG A 17 5.58 -0.36 -7.16
C ARG A 17 6.17 1.04 -6.94
N LEU A 18 6.47 1.39 -5.70
CA LEU A 18 7.05 2.68 -5.34
C LEU A 18 8.53 2.77 -5.75
N GLU A 19 9.31 1.70 -5.57
CA GLU A 19 10.70 1.63 -6.03
C GLU A 19 10.79 1.75 -7.55
N ALA A 20 9.86 1.14 -8.30
CA ALA A 20 9.76 1.31 -9.75
C ALA A 20 9.49 2.78 -10.17
N GLY A 21 8.77 3.54 -9.34
CA GLY A 21 8.49 4.96 -9.56
C GLY A 21 9.58 5.92 -9.05
N SER A 22 10.59 5.42 -8.34
CA SER A 22 11.56 6.23 -7.58
C SER A 22 10.89 7.24 -6.63
N ILE A 23 9.85 6.80 -5.93
CA ILE A 23 9.11 7.63 -4.98
C ILE A 23 9.43 7.19 -3.55
N THR A 24 9.67 8.17 -2.66
CA THR A 24 10.07 7.94 -1.28
C THR A 24 8.83 7.94 -0.39
N VAL A 25 8.50 6.83 0.27
CA VAL A 25 7.38 6.83 1.23
C VAL A 25 7.82 7.53 2.50
N LEU A 26 7.14 8.64 2.82
CA LEU A 26 7.37 9.41 4.05
C LEU A 26 6.57 8.85 5.22
N ASN A 27 5.35 8.42 4.95
CA ASN A 27 4.48 7.83 5.95
C ASN A 27 3.58 6.78 5.31
N ALA A 28 3.33 5.68 6.02
CA ALA A 28 2.36 4.67 5.62
C ALA A 28 1.66 4.14 6.87
N LYS A 29 0.33 4.18 6.84
CA LYS A 29 -0.57 3.60 7.81
C LYS A 29 -1.29 2.45 7.13
N LEU A 30 -1.19 1.28 7.72
CA LEU A 30 -1.90 0.10 7.27
C LEU A 30 -3.16 -0.05 8.12
N GLU A 31 -4.29 -0.24 7.47
CA GLU A 31 -5.62 -0.36 8.05
C GLU A 31 -6.24 -1.66 7.54
N THR A 32 -6.55 -2.57 8.44
CA THR A 32 -7.20 -3.84 8.10
C THR A 32 -8.70 -3.69 8.23
N GLU A 33 -9.44 -4.03 7.16
CA GLU A 33 -10.89 -4.02 7.13
C GLU A 33 -11.44 -5.46 7.24
N PRO A 34 -12.64 -5.64 7.82
CA PRO A 34 -13.32 -6.94 7.80
C PRO A 34 -13.56 -7.41 6.35
N ASN A 35 -13.58 -8.73 6.14
CA ASN A 35 -13.60 -9.40 4.83
C ASN A 35 -12.26 -9.38 4.07
N ASP A 36 -11.16 -9.58 4.78
CA ASP A 36 -9.85 -9.81 4.17
C ASP A 36 -9.37 -8.63 3.29
N HIS A 37 -9.74 -7.40 3.64
CA HIS A 37 -9.27 -6.21 2.95
C HIS A 37 -8.17 -5.52 3.75
N ILE A 38 -7.12 -5.08 3.07
CA ILE A 38 -6.05 -4.28 3.66
C ILE A 38 -5.99 -2.97 2.89
N ILE A 39 -6.15 -1.85 3.58
CA ILE A 39 -5.94 -0.52 3.02
C ILE A 39 -4.59 -0.02 3.51
N VAL A 40 -3.77 0.48 2.60
CA VAL A 40 -2.53 1.17 2.94
C VAL A 40 -2.66 2.62 2.51
N ASN A 41 -2.75 3.50 3.50
CA ASN A 41 -2.84 4.93 3.34
C ASN A 41 -1.50 5.56 3.67
N GLY A 42 -0.99 6.44 2.83
CA GLY A 42 0.31 7.03 3.11
C GLY A 42 0.59 8.32 2.36
N VAL A 43 1.78 8.84 2.58
CA VAL A 43 2.34 9.97 1.85
C VAL A 43 3.64 9.50 1.23
N PHE A 44 3.77 9.69 -0.09
CA PHE A 44 5.04 9.54 -0.78
C PHE A 44 5.52 10.90 -1.28
N GLU A 45 6.82 11.06 -1.39
CA GLU A 45 7.48 12.18 -2.03
C GLU A 45 8.02 11.74 -3.39
N ASP A 46 7.65 12.49 -4.43
CA ASP A 46 8.19 12.29 -5.77
C ASP A 46 9.63 12.82 -5.88
N LYS A 47 10.38 12.39 -6.91
CA LYS A 47 11.72 12.92 -7.24
C LYS A 47 11.79 14.44 -7.32
N LYS A 48 10.67 15.11 -7.58
CA LYS A 48 10.55 16.57 -7.59
C LYS A 48 10.33 17.21 -6.21
N GLY A 49 10.37 16.45 -5.12
CA GLY A 49 10.06 16.91 -3.76
C GLY A 49 8.57 17.14 -3.51
N ASN A 50 7.69 16.64 -4.39
CA ASN A 50 6.25 16.81 -4.24
C ASN A 50 5.68 15.69 -3.39
N GLN A 51 5.07 16.05 -2.25
CA GLN A 51 4.42 15.10 -1.37
C GLN A 51 2.99 14.84 -1.84
N ARG A 52 2.64 13.58 -2.04
CA ARG A 52 1.32 13.13 -2.48
C ARG A 52 0.79 12.06 -1.56
N LYS A 53 -0.51 12.10 -1.32
CA LYS A 53 -1.19 11.07 -0.55
C LYS A 53 -1.55 9.91 -1.47
N PHE A 54 -1.40 8.70 -0.97
CA PHE A 54 -1.84 7.51 -1.68
C PHE A 54 -2.72 6.66 -0.77
N GLU A 55 -3.70 6.02 -1.38
CA GLU A 55 -4.50 4.96 -0.77
C GLU A 55 -4.44 3.76 -1.71
N VAL A 56 -3.96 2.63 -1.22
CA VAL A 56 -4.00 1.38 -1.98
C VAL A 56 -4.82 0.37 -1.20
N ARG A 57 -5.87 -0.13 -1.85
CA ARG A 57 -6.70 -1.21 -1.30
C ARG A 57 -6.24 -2.54 -1.89
N PHE A 58 -5.95 -3.46 -0.99
CA PHE A 58 -5.62 -4.84 -1.26
C PHE A 58 -6.78 -5.74 -0.81
N GLN A 59 -7.09 -6.73 -1.62
CA GLN A 59 -7.96 -7.84 -1.25
C GLN A 59 -7.09 -9.06 -1.03
N ILE A 60 -7.19 -9.66 0.15
CA ILE A 60 -6.50 -10.87 0.53
C ILE A 60 -7.43 -12.05 0.21
N LYS A 61 -6.95 -12.99 -0.61
CA LYS A 61 -7.69 -14.23 -0.94
C LYS A 61 -6.80 -15.43 -0.65
N GLN A 62 -7.17 -16.22 0.36
CA GLN A 62 -6.59 -17.52 0.77
C GLN A 62 -5.08 -17.56 1.10
N ASP A 63 -4.26 -16.67 0.52
CA ASP A 63 -2.85 -16.37 0.82
C ASP A 63 -2.32 -15.24 -0.12
N GLN A 64 -3.10 -14.75 -1.09
CA GLN A 64 -2.64 -13.76 -2.07
C GLN A 64 -3.21 -12.37 -1.78
N ALA A 65 -2.34 -11.36 -1.76
CA ALA A 65 -2.73 -9.96 -1.73
C ALA A 65 -2.86 -9.43 -3.16
N GLN A 66 -4.06 -9.05 -3.58
CA GLN A 66 -4.32 -8.45 -4.88
C GLN A 66 -4.65 -6.97 -4.71
N VAL A 67 -3.97 -6.09 -5.45
CA VAL A 67 -4.36 -4.67 -5.52
C VAL A 67 -5.71 -4.58 -6.24
N VAL A 68 -6.74 -4.16 -5.53
CA VAL A 68 -8.09 -3.96 -6.08
C VAL A 68 -8.34 -2.50 -6.44
N ASN A 69 -7.72 -1.56 -5.71
CA ASN A 69 -7.82 -0.14 -6.04
C ASN A 69 -6.54 0.61 -5.68
N TRP A 70 -6.19 1.59 -6.50
CA TRP A 70 -5.09 2.52 -6.23
C TRP A 70 -5.59 3.94 -6.46
N TYR A 71 -5.53 4.75 -5.42
CA TYR A 71 -5.82 6.18 -5.47
C TYR A 71 -4.59 7.00 -5.10
N VAL A 72 -4.36 8.10 -5.82
CA VAL A 72 -3.35 9.11 -5.48
C VAL A 72 -4.02 10.46 -5.48
N SER A 73 -3.92 11.18 -4.36
CA SER A 73 -4.31 12.57 -4.26
C SER A 73 -3.08 13.46 -4.30
N SER A 74 -3.18 14.54 -5.08
CA SER A 74 -2.29 15.71 -4.96
C SER A 74 -2.81 16.66 -3.89
#